data_AF-I0FF17-F1
#
_entry.id   AF-I0FF17-F1
#
_cell.length_a   1.000
_cell.length_b   1.000
_cell.length_c   1.000
_cell.angle_alpha   90.00
_cell.angle_beta   90.00
_cell.angle_gamma   90.00
#
_symmetry.space_group_name_H-M   'P 1'
#
loop_
_entity.id
_entity.type
_entity.pdbx_description
1 polymer ?
#
loop_
_entity_poly.entity_id
_entity_poly.type
_entity_poly.pdbx_seq_one_letter_code
_entity_poly.pdbx_strand_id
1 'polypeptide(L)'
;MKKNFSNRWKHLQKRINNMEINRRIMHNDKNIIFKNNKILSAEERRQERYDELKLKLKSNLKENIYNKLEAMKILKEIKDNDYYKLDGYKRFSEFLGSYKVAKSQAYNYLKIATAIEKGLLEEQYVLENGFREVLSFIRIKEGLKIKKSRQSGLKSLRFHFKSQESYDFYRQNVKFASFLMDTLFKDEKKLLEEFMHKFKDLEHH
;
A
#
# COMPACT_ATOMS: atom_id res chain seq x y z
N MET A 1 -42.70 24.04 21.31
CA MET A 1 -41.63 23.69 20.35
C MET A 1 -41.12 22.25 20.59
N LYS A 2 -41.76 21.23 20.00
CA LYS A 2 -41.22 19.85 19.89
C LYS A 2 -41.90 19.14 18.72
N LYS A 3 -41.49 19.42 17.47
CA LYS A 3 -42.02 18.74 16.27
C LYS A 3 -40.99 18.42 15.18
N ASN A 4 -39.68 18.55 15.42
CA ASN A 4 -38.65 18.33 14.39
C ASN A 4 -37.81 17.05 14.51
N PHE A 5 -38.01 16.21 15.52
CA PHE A 5 -37.29 14.92 15.61
C PHE A 5 -38.03 13.75 14.96
N SER A 6 -39.37 13.74 14.93
CA SER A 6 -40.16 12.63 14.37
C SER A 6 -40.08 12.52 12.84
N ASN A 7 -39.98 13.65 12.12
CA ASN A 7 -39.92 13.64 10.66
C ASN A 7 -38.57 13.15 10.12
N ARG A 8 -37.47 13.36 10.84
CA ARG A 8 -36.12 12.95 10.40
C ARG A 8 -35.94 11.43 10.42
N TRP A 9 -36.58 10.74 11.37
CA TRP A 9 -36.61 9.27 11.43
C TRP A 9 -37.53 8.63 10.39
N LYS A 10 -38.67 9.26 10.06
CA LYS A 10 -39.53 8.80 8.95
C LYS A 10 -38.82 8.88 7.59
N HIS A 11 -37.98 9.89 7.36
CA HIS A 11 -37.16 9.99 6.15
C HIS A 11 -36.00 8.99 6.10
N LEU A 12 -35.41 8.64 7.25
CA LEU A 12 -34.39 7.58 7.34
C LEU A 12 -35.00 6.19 7.13
N GLN A 13 -36.14 5.88 7.74
CA GLN A 13 -36.86 4.62 7.51
C GLN A 13 -37.31 4.48 6.05
N LYS A 14 -37.78 5.57 5.43
CA LYS A 14 -38.14 5.61 4.00
C LYS A 14 -36.91 5.47 3.09
N ARG A 15 -35.74 6.01 3.46
CA ARG A 15 -34.47 5.80 2.73
C ARG A 15 -33.94 4.38 2.88
N ILE A 16 -34.09 3.75 4.05
CA ILE A 16 -33.71 2.36 4.30
C ILE A 16 -34.63 1.41 3.51
N ASN A 17 -35.95 1.61 3.54
CA ASN A 17 -36.89 0.83 2.72
C ASN A 17 -36.71 1.09 1.20
N ASN A 18 -36.34 2.31 0.77
CA ASN A 18 -35.97 2.57 -0.63
C ASN A 18 -34.60 1.95 -1.01
N MET A 19 -33.68 1.75 -0.05
CA MET A 19 -32.42 1.04 -0.29
C MET A 19 -32.63 -0.49 -0.39
N GLU A 20 -33.63 -1.06 0.27
CA GLU A 20 -34.04 -2.45 0.02
C GLU A 20 -34.73 -2.64 -1.33
N ILE A 21 -35.42 -1.62 -1.85
CA ILE A 21 -36.06 -1.67 -3.18
C ILE A 21 -35.07 -1.42 -4.33
N ASN A 22 -33.93 -0.75 -4.07
CA ASN A 22 -32.87 -0.55 -5.08
C ASN A 22 -31.89 -1.72 -5.24
N ARG A 23 -32.14 -2.88 -4.62
CA ARG A 23 -31.40 -4.12 -4.92
C ARG A 23 -31.90 -4.85 -6.19
N ARG A 24 -32.77 -4.21 -6.99
CA ARG A 24 -33.30 -4.74 -8.26
C ARG A 24 -33.40 -3.68 -9.37
N ILE A 25 -32.30 -3.02 -9.71
CA ILE A 25 -32.15 -2.42 -11.05
C ILE A 25 -30.75 -2.73 -11.58
N MET A 26 -30.52 -4.01 -11.89
CA MET A 26 -29.71 -4.37 -13.05
C MET A 26 -30.70 -4.64 -14.19
N HIS A 27 -31.18 -3.58 -14.83
CA HIS A 27 -31.99 -3.70 -16.04
C HIS A 27 -31.50 -2.73 -17.11
N ASN A 28 -30.48 -3.19 -17.81
CA ASN A 28 -30.30 -3.13 -19.27
C ASN A 28 -28.96 -3.84 -19.48
N ASP A 29 -28.94 -5.14 -19.72
CA ASP A 29 -29.44 -5.71 -20.97
C ASP A 29 -30.51 -6.78 -20.77
N LYS A 30 -31.75 -6.41 -21.07
CA LYS A 30 -32.79 -7.37 -21.45
C LYS A 30 -32.48 -7.89 -22.85
N ASN A 31 -31.47 -8.75 -22.99
CA ASN A 31 -31.49 -9.72 -24.08
C ASN A 31 -32.39 -10.88 -23.65
N ILE A 32 -33.68 -10.67 -23.86
CA ILE A 32 -34.69 -11.64 -24.30
C ILE A 32 -34.39 -13.08 -23.85
N ILE A 33 -34.95 -13.48 -22.71
CA ILE A 33 -35.28 -14.90 -22.48
C ILE A 33 -36.79 -15.04 -22.61
N PHE A 34 -37.27 -14.85 -23.84
CA PHE A 34 -38.32 -15.70 -24.37
C PHE A 34 -37.58 -16.93 -24.95
N LYS A 35 -37.27 -17.91 -24.09
CA LYS A 35 -36.85 -19.24 -24.57
C LYS A 35 -37.95 -20.23 -24.24
N ASN A 36 -38.74 -20.49 -25.27
CA ASN A 36 -39.35 -21.76 -25.65
C ASN A 36 -39.06 -22.92 -24.69
N ASN A 37 -40.09 -23.69 -24.35
CA ASN A 37 -40.05 -24.98 -23.66
C ASN A 37 -39.17 -26.01 -24.39
N LYS A 38 -37.86 -25.76 -24.51
CA LYS A 38 -36.86 -26.70 -24.98
C LYS A 38 -36.35 -27.41 -23.75
N ILE A 39 -36.54 -28.72 -23.69
CA ILE A 39 -35.90 -29.56 -22.67
C ILE A 39 -34.40 -29.48 -22.93
N LEU A 40 -33.72 -28.61 -22.19
CA LEU A 40 -32.27 -28.49 -22.25
C LEU A 40 -31.65 -29.81 -21.83
N SER A 41 -30.69 -30.28 -22.62
CA SER A 41 -29.83 -31.40 -22.26
C SER A 41 -29.08 -31.10 -20.96
N ALA A 42 -28.61 -32.15 -20.27
CA ALA A 42 -27.84 -31.98 -19.06
C ALA A 42 -26.58 -31.10 -19.28
N GLU A 43 -25.97 -31.18 -20.47
CA GLU A 43 -24.80 -30.38 -20.84
C GLU A 43 -25.13 -28.89 -20.98
N GLU A 44 -26.23 -28.56 -21.67
CA GLU A 44 -26.65 -27.17 -21.85
C GLU A 44 -27.01 -26.52 -20.50
N ARG A 45 -27.64 -27.26 -19.58
CA ARG A 45 -27.90 -26.78 -18.21
C ARG A 45 -26.62 -26.55 -17.41
N ARG A 46 -25.60 -27.42 -17.58
CA ARG A 46 -24.28 -27.22 -16.96
C ARG A 46 -23.61 -25.96 -17.50
N GLN A 47 -23.67 -25.74 -18.80
CA GLN A 47 -23.10 -24.55 -19.44
C GLN A 47 -23.79 -23.27 -18.99
N GLU A 48 -25.14 -23.22 -19.01
CA GLU A 48 -25.90 -22.06 -18.50
C GLU A 48 -25.56 -21.76 -17.03
N ARG A 49 -25.49 -22.81 -16.19
CA ARG A 49 -25.11 -22.65 -14.78
C ARG A 49 -23.68 -22.12 -14.62
N TYR A 50 -22.74 -22.57 -15.43
CA TYR A 50 -21.36 -22.09 -15.40
C TYR A 50 -21.28 -20.60 -15.77
N ASP A 51 -22.00 -20.17 -16.80
CA ASP A 51 -22.02 -18.77 -17.23
C ASP A 51 -22.66 -17.85 -16.17
N GLU A 52 -23.73 -18.29 -15.52
CA GLU A 52 -24.30 -17.60 -14.35
C GLU A 52 -23.28 -17.41 -13.23
N LEU A 53 -22.53 -18.46 -12.90
CA LEU A 53 -21.53 -18.44 -11.83
C LEU A 53 -20.38 -17.49 -12.16
N LYS A 54 -19.93 -17.44 -13.42
CA LYS A 54 -18.92 -16.47 -13.87
C LYS A 54 -19.37 -15.03 -13.69
N LEU A 55 -20.60 -14.72 -14.08
CA LEU A 55 -21.16 -13.38 -13.93
C LEU A 55 -21.28 -12.98 -12.46
N LYS A 56 -21.81 -13.88 -11.61
CA LYS A 56 -21.90 -13.68 -10.16
C LYS A 56 -20.52 -13.46 -9.53
N LEU A 57 -19.53 -14.28 -9.89
CA LEU A 57 -18.17 -14.13 -9.40
C LEU A 57 -17.57 -12.78 -9.79
N LYS A 58 -17.73 -12.36 -11.05
CA LYS A 58 -17.25 -11.05 -11.53
C LYS A 58 -17.91 -9.88 -10.77
N SER A 59 -19.21 -9.97 -10.50
CA SER A 59 -19.93 -8.97 -9.72
C SER A 59 -19.41 -8.88 -8.28
N ASN A 60 -19.27 -10.03 -7.60
CA ASN A 60 -18.80 -10.08 -6.21
C ASN A 60 -17.36 -9.56 -6.06
N LEU A 61 -16.49 -9.86 -7.04
CA LEU A 61 -15.12 -9.34 -7.05
C LEU A 61 -15.10 -7.81 -7.23
N LYS A 62 -15.93 -7.25 -8.12
CA LYS A 62 -16.05 -5.80 -8.29
C LYS A 62 -16.55 -5.11 -7.02
N GLU A 63 -17.58 -5.65 -6.39
CA GLU A 63 -18.10 -5.15 -5.11
C GLU A 63 -17.01 -5.18 -4.02
N ASN A 64 -16.21 -6.24 -3.96
CA ASN A 64 -15.09 -6.33 -3.04
C ASN A 64 -14.04 -5.23 -3.27
N ILE A 65 -13.72 -4.89 -4.52
CA ILE A 65 -12.78 -3.81 -4.86
C ILE A 65 -13.38 -2.46 -4.48
N TYR A 66 -14.66 -2.21 -4.77
CA TYR A 66 -15.36 -0.99 -4.39
C TYR A 66 -15.34 -0.77 -2.88
N ASN A 67 -15.69 -1.79 -2.10
CA ASN A 67 -15.68 -1.71 -0.63
C ASN A 67 -14.28 -1.41 -0.07
N LYS A 68 -13.23 -1.97 -0.68
CA LYS A 68 -11.84 -1.65 -0.32
C LYS A 68 -11.44 -0.23 -0.70
N LEU A 69 -11.95 0.29 -1.81
CA LEU A 69 -11.70 1.65 -2.27
C LEU A 69 -12.33 2.67 -1.32
N GLU A 70 -13.55 2.40 -0.87
CA GLU A 70 -14.21 3.22 0.14
C GLU A 70 -13.46 3.18 1.48
N ALA A 71 -13.06 1.99 1.94
CA ALA A 71 -12.24 1.86 3.14
C ALA A 71 -10.91 2.62 3.04
N MET A 72 -10.28 2.64 1.86
CA MET A 72 -9.07 3.42 1.60
C MET A 72 -9.31 4.92 1.77
N LYS A 73 -10.41 5.45 1.25
CA LYS A 73 -10.78 6.88 1.38
C LYS A 73 -10.99 7.26 2.85
N ILE A 74 -11.77 6.45 3.58
CA ILE A 74 -12.01 6.64 5.02
C ILE A 74 -10.69 6.63 5.81
N LEU A 75 -9.82 5.65 5.55
CA LEU A 75 -8.53 5.55 6.25
C LEU A 75 -7.62 6.75 5.96
N LYS A 76 -7.65 7.29 4.74
CA LYS A 76 -6.89 8.49 4.35
C LYS A 76 -7.39 9.71 5.10
N GLU A 77 -8.69 9.94 5.13
CA GLU A 77 -9.31 11.06 5.82
C GLU A 77 -9.04 11.01 7.34
N ILE A 78 -9.20 9.85 7.97
CA ILE A 78 -8.90 9.66 9.41
C ILE A 78 -7.43 9.97 9.70
N LYS A 79 -6.52 9.54 8.83
CA LYS A 79 -5.10 9.74 9.03
C LYS A 79 -4.71 11.21 8.84
N ASP A 80 -5.20 11.88 7.82
CA ASP A 80 -4.75 13.24 7.49
C ASP A 80 -5.28 14.29 8.45
N ASN A 81 -6.48 14.07 9.00
CA ASN A 81 -7.06 14.94 10.02
C ASN A 81 -6.71 14.51 11.46
N ASP A 82 -5.87 13.48 11.62
CA ASP A 82 -5.53 12.89 12.92
C ASP A 82 -6.75 12.46 13.76
N TYR A 83 -7.88 12.11 13.14
CA TYR A 83 -9.13 11.78 13.86
C TYR A 83 -9.00 10.58 14.78
N TYR A 84 -8.03 9.70 14.54
CA TYR A 84 -7.71 8.60 15.46
C TYR A 84 -7.36 9.08 16.87
N LYS A 85 -6.93 10.34 17.06
CA LYS A 85 -6.66 10.92 18.38
C LYS A 85 -7.93 11.19 19.19
N LEU A 86 -9.08 11.33 18.53
CA LEU A 86 -10.37 11.52 19.21
C LEU A 86 -10.75 10.30 20.06
N ASP A 87 -10.34 9.11 19.62
CA ASP A 87 -10.48 7.86 20.37
C ASP A 87 -9.30 7.60 21.34
N GLY A 88 -8.42 8.59 21.54
CA GLY A 88 -7.28 8.51 22.45
C GLY A 88 -6.06 7.76 21.92
N TYR A 89 -6.04 7.34 20.65
CA TYR A 89 -4.86 6.70 20.06
C TYR A 89 -3.73 7.71 19.85
N LYS A 90 -2.51 7.36 20.27
CA LYS A 90 -1.32 8.22 20.08
C LYS A 90 -0.81 8.15 18.65
N ARG A 91 -0.98 6.98 18.01
CA ARG A 91 -0.47 6.71 16.66
C ARG A 91 -1.56 6.10 15.79
N PHE A 92 -1.61 6.48 14.51
CA PHE A 92 -2.50 5.85 13.53
C PHE A 92 -2.36 4.32 13.48
N SER A 93 -1.14 3.80 13.70
CA SER A 93 -0.91 2.36 13.71
C SER A 93 -1.55 1.60 14.88
N GLU A 94 -1.83 2.30 15.98
CA GLU A 94 -2.55 1.75 17.14
C GLU A 94 -4.05 1.66 16.81
N PHE A 95 -4.60 2.73 16.23
CA PHE A 95 -5.96 2.76 15.69
C PHE A 95 -6.21 1.59 14.72
N LEU A 96 -5.33 1.36 13.74
CA LEU A 96 -5.47 0.25 12.80
C LEU A 96 -5.57 -1.13 13.47
N GLY A 97 -4.90 -1.31 14.62
CA GLY A 97 -4.91 -2.56 15.38
C GLY A 97 -6.30 -2.93 15.90
N SER A 98 -7.14 -1.93 16.20
CA SER A 98 -8.51 -2.15 16.69
C SER A 98 -9.49 -2.65 15.62
N TYR A 99 -9.21 -2.39 14.34
CA TYR A 99 -10.11 -2.72 13.21
C TYR A 99 -9.66 -3.95 12.40
N LYS A 100 -8.72 -4.75 12.92
CA LYS A 100 -8.14 -5.92 12.22
C LYS A 100 -7.54 -5.59 10.84
N VAL A 101 -7.12 -4.34 10.63
CA VAL A 101 -6.45 -3.93 9.39
C VAL A 101 -4.95 -4.07 9.58
N ALA A 102 -4.31 -4.91 8.76
CA ALA A 102 -2.86 -5.04 8.79
C ALA A 102 -2.19 -3.70 8.43
N LYS A 103 -1.17 -3.29 9.20
CA LYS A 103 -0.44 -2.03 8.97
C LYS A 103 0.03 -1.90 7.52
N SER A 104 0.63 -2.96 6.97
CA SER A 104 1.12 -3.00 5.58
C SER A 104 0.00 -2.73 4.56
N GLN A 105 -1.19 -3.27 4.79
CA GLN A 105 -2.35 -3.07 3.92
C GLN A 105 -2.85 -1.62 4.00
N ALA A 106 -3.00 -1.08 5.22
CA ALA A 106 -3.41 0.31 5.40
C ALA A 106 -2.44 1.29 4.73
N TYR A 107 -1.12 1.12 4.91
CA TYR A 107 -0.15 1.99 4.25
C TYR A 107 -0.14 1.82 2.72
N ASN A 108 -0.43 0.64 2.19
CA ASN A 108 -0.62 0.46 0.75
C ASN A 108 -1.87 1.21 0.26
N TYR A 109 -2.98 1.18 0.99
CA TYR A 109 -4.17 1.98 0.68
C TYR A 109 -3.87 3.47 0.68
N LEU A 110 -3.17 3.97 1.69
CA LEU A 110 -2.77 5.37 1.74
C LEU A 110 -1.90 5.79 0.54
N LYS A 111 -1.01 4.92 0.08
CA LYS A 111 -0.19 5.18 -1.13
C LYS A 111 -1.04 5.34 -2.38
N ILE A 112 -2.01 4.44 -2.59
CA ILE A 112 -2.92 4.51 -3.74
C ILE A 112 -3.79 5.76 -3.65
N ALA A 113 -4.38 6.04 -2.49
CA ALA A 113 -5.18 7.26 -2.27
C ALA A 113 -4.38 8.53 -2.60
N THR A 114 -3.14 8.60 -2.13
CA THR A 114 -2.24 9.73 -2.42
C THR A 114 -1.90 9.83 -3.91
N ALA A 115 -1.75 8.71 -4.62
CA ALA A 115 -1.52 8.72 -6.06
C ALA A 115 -2.75 9.22 -6.84
N ILE A 116 -3.96 8.89 -6.38
CA ILE A 116 -5.21 9.38 -6.95
C ILE A 116 -5.37 10.88 -6.71
N GLU A 117 -5.18 11.35 -5.47
CA GLU A 117 -5.25 12.79 -5.14
C GLU A 117 -4.26 13.63 -5.95
N LYS A 118 -3.08 13.09 -6.25
CA LYS A 118 -2.06 13.75 -7.07
C LYS A 118 -2.34 13.66 -8.58
N GLY A 119 -3.45 13.07 -9.00
CA GLY A 119 -3.80 12.86 -10.41
C GLY A 119 -2.86 11.90 -11.15
N LEU A 120 -2.07 11.08 -10.44
CA LEU A 120 -1.14 10.13 -11.04
C LEU A 120 -1.81 8.81 -11.43
N LEU A 121 -3.03 8.60 -10.92
CA LEU A 121 -3.82 7.38 -11.02
C LEU A 121 -5.30 7.74 -11.00
N GLU A 122 -6.09 7.16 -11.89
CA GLU A 122 -7.54 7.33 -11.87
C GLU A 122 -8.20 6.27 -10.98
N GLU A 123 -9.29 6.65 -10.32
CA GLU A 123 -10.07 5.73 -9.48
C GLU A 123 -10.61 4.55 -10.29
N GLN A 124 -11.10 4.82 -11.51
CA GLN A 124 -11.61 3.81 -12.44
C GLN A 124 -10.56 2.75 -12.77
N TYR A 125 -9.31 3.15 -12.93
CA TYR A 125 -8.20 2.24 -13.18
C TYR A 125 -8.00 1.26 -12.01
N VAL A 126 -8.25 1.68 -10.77
CA VAL A 126 -8.19 0.80 -9.59
C VAL A 126 -9.34 -0.20 -9.56
N LEU A 127 -10.55 0.22 -9.99
CA LEU A 127 -11.71 -0.67 -10.08
C LEU A 127 -11.50 -1.78 -11.12
N GLU A 128 -10.82 -1.48 -12.22
CA GLU A 128 -10.60 -2.39 -13.34
C GLU A 128 -9.44 -3.36 -13.10
N ASN A 129 -8.31 -2.87 -12.56
CA ASN A 129 -7.06 -3.65 -12.42
C ASN A 129 -6.85 -4.16 -10.99
N GLY A 130 -7.58 -3.61 -10.01
CA GLY A 130 -7.48 -3.99 -8.61
C GLY A 130 -6.20 -3.52 -7.91
N PHE A 131 -6.21 -3.64 -6.58
CA PHE A 131 -5.17 -3.07 -5.71
C PHE A 131 -3.76 -3.63 -5.95
N ARG A 132 -3.63 -4.93 -6.27
CA ARG A 132 -2.31 -5.58 -6.41
C ARG A 132 -1.56 -5.06 -7.64
N GLU A 133 -2.24 -4.98 -8.77
CA GLU A 133 -1.66 -4.52 -10.03
C GLU A 133 -1.33 -3.03 -9.95
N VAL A 134 -2.23 -2.23 -9.39
CA VAL A 134 -2.02 -0.81 -9.12
C VAL A 134 -0.79 -0.57 -8.24
N LEU A 135 -0.61 -1.34 -7.15
CA LEU A 135 0.59 -1.20 -6.30
C LEU A 135 1.87 -1.56 -7.06
N SER A 136 1.83 -2.56 -7.92
CA SER A 136 2.97 -2.90 -8.79
C SER A 136 3.29 -1.75 -9.74
N PHE A 137 2.27 -1.19 -10.39
CA PHE A 137 2.39 -0.05 -11.28
C PHE A 137 2.96 1.20 -10.59
N ILE A 138 2.45 1.53 -9.40
CA ILE A 138 2.97 2.64 -8.58
C ILE A 138 4.44 2.39 -8.25
N ARG A 139 4.82 1.17 -7.82
CA ARG A 139 6.22 0.83 -7.51
C ARG A 139 7.14 0.92 -8.72
N ILE A 140 6.66 0.55 -9.91
CA ILE A 140 7.43 0.67 -11.16
C ILE A 140 7.61 2.14 -11.52
N LYS A 141 6.56 2.97 -11.49
CA LYS A 141 6.65 4.42 -11.73
C LYS A 141 7.51 5.13 -10.69
N GLU A 142 7.36 4.79 -9.42
CA GLU A 142 8.24 5.23 -8.34
C GLU A 142 9.66 4.72 -8.55
N GLY A 143 9.88 3.50 -9.03
CA GLY A 143 11.20 2.94 -9.37
C GLY A 143 11.83 3.49 -10.66
N LEU A 144 11.04 4.15 -11.52
CA LEU A 144 11.54 4.91 -12.67
C LEU A 144 12.00 6.31 -12.24
N LYS A 145 11.32 6.94 -11.26
CA LYS A 145 11.75 8.21 -10.63
C LYS A 145 12.85 8.01 -9.57
N ILE A 146 12.73 6.93 -8.82
CA ILE A 146 13.72 6.33 -7.95
C ILE A 146 14.37 5.25 -8.81
N LYS A 147 15.16 5.66 -9.81
CA LYS A 147 16.48 5.04 -9.87
C LYS A 147 17.00 5.23 -8.44
N LYS A 148 16.80 4.22 -7.59
CA LYS A 148 17.72 3.93 -6.51
C LYS A 148 19.01 4.11 -7.27
N SER A 149 19.80 5.10 -6.88
CA SER A 149 21.17 5.07 -7.30
C SER A 149 21.54 3.60 -7.10
N ARG A 150 22.06 2.97 -8.15
CA ARG A 150 23.16 2.06 -7.90
C ARG A 150 24.14 2.95 -7.15
N GLN A 151 23.93 3.12 -5.84
CA GLN A 151 24.81 3.80 -4.93
C GLN A 151 25.90 2.75 -4.87
N SER A 152 26.79 2.87 -5.87
CA SER A 152 28.02 2.15 -6.15
C SER A 152 28.02 0.67 -5.80
N GLY A 153 28.42 -0.19 -6.73
CA GLY A 153 28.61 -1.63 -6.51
C GLY A 153 29.72 -2.01 -5.52
N LEU A 154 29.79 -1.35 -4.36
CA LEU A 154 30.71 -1.61 -3.26
C LEU A 154 29.87 -1.86 -2.00
N LYS A 155 30.11 -3.01 -1.38
CA LYS A 155 29.49 -3.38 -0.10
C LYS A 155 29.94 -2.39 0.96
N SER A 156 29.02 -1.92 1.81
CA SER A 156 29.38 -1.11 2.98
C SER A 156 30.37 -1.88 3.86
N LEU A 157 31.55 -1.32 4.08
CA LEU A 157 32.53 -1.86 5.01
C LEU A 157 32.06 -1.57 6.45
N ARG A 158 32.18 -2.55 7.36
CA ARG A 158 31.85 -2.41 8.78
C ARG A 158 33.11 -2.56 9.61
N PHE A 159 33.41 -1.55 10.41
CA PHE A 159 34.55 -1.54 11.32
C PHE A 159 34.10 -1.77 12.77
N HIS A 160 34.89 -2.53 13.52
CA HIS A 160 34.78 -2.64 14.96
C HIS A 160 35.88 -1.79 15.59
N PHE A 161 35.49 -0.77 16.35
CA PHE A 161 36.44 0.12 17.03
C PHE A 161 36.67 -0.37 18.46
N LYS A 162 37.92 -0.28 18.95
CA LYS A 162 38.28 -0.67 20.32
C LYS A 162 37.82 0.35 21.37
N SER A 163 37.67 1.63 21.01
CA SER A 163 37.18 2.68 21.92
C SER A 163 35.87 3.31 21.42
N GLN A 164 35.00 3.63 22.38
CA GLN A 164 33.71 4.27 22.13
C GLN A 164 33.89 5.67 21.52
N GLU A 165 34.89 6.43 21.98
CA GLU A 165 35.22 7.76 21.45
C GLU A 165 35.58 7.72 19.97
N SER A 166 36.39 6.75 19.55
CA SER A 166 36.73 6.56 18.13
C SER A 166 35.48 6.23 17.30
N TYR A 167 34.63 5.35 17.82
CA TYR A 167 33.38 4.99 17.18
C TYR A 167 32.48 6.22 16.98
N ASP A 168 32.26 7.00 18.04
CA ASP A 168 31.37 8.16 17.98
C ASP A 168 31.91 9.25 17.05
N PHE A 169 33.22 9.50 17.07
CA PHE A 169 33.86 10.43 16.15
C PHE A 169 33.64 10.05 14.68
N TYR A 170 33.99 8.83 14.28
CA TYR A 170 33.83 8.39 12.88
C TYR A 170 32.37 8.21 12.47
N ARG A 171 31.49 7.85 13.41
CA ARG A 171 30.04 7.76 13.18
C ARG A 171 29.42 9.13 12.89
N GLN A 172 29.87 10.18 13.56
CA GLN A 172 29.40 11.54 13.29
C GLN A 172 30.03 12.13 12.01
N ASN A 173 31.20 11.63 11.62
CA ASN A 173 32.01 12.16 10.52
C ASN A 173 32.20 11.17 9.35
N VAL A 174 31.15 10.44 8.96
CA VAL A 174 31.23 9.36 7.93
C VAL A 174 31.81 9.83 6.60
N LYS A 175 31.46 11.04 6.13
CA LYS A 175 32.00 11.60 4.88
C LYS A 175 33.50 11.84 4.96
N PHE A 176 33.96 12.34 6.12
CA PHE A 176 35.39 12.54 6.38
C PHE A 176 36.12 11.20 6.45
N ALA A 177 35.56 10.19 7.11
CA ALA A 177 36.13 8.85 7.14
C ALA A 177 36.32 8.27 5.73
N SER A 178 35.32 8.42 4.85
CA SER A 178 35.42 7.99 3.45
C SER A 178 36.51 8.75 2.69
N PHE A 179 36.56 10.08 2.84
CA PHE A 179 37.60 10.90 2.23
C PHE A 179 39.00 10.49 2.71
N LEU A 180 39.19 10.34 4.02
CA LEU A 180 40.46 9.94 4.64
C LEU A 180 40.95 8.61 4.06
N MET A 181 40.08 7.59 3.99
CA MET A 181 40.46 6.26 3.50
C MET A 181 40.83 6.28 2.01
N ASP A 182 40.11 7.06 1.20
CA ASP A 182 40.43 7.22 -0.22
C ASP A 182 41.75 7.97 -0.44
N THR A 183 41.98 9.05 0.31
CA THR A 183 43.23 9.84 0.25
C THR A 183 44.42 9.04 0.73
N LEU A 184 44.29 8.29 1.84
CA LEU A 184 45.36 7.41 2.32
C LEU A 184 45.76 6.37 1.27
N PHE A 185 44.79 5.80 0.57
CA PHE A 185 45.05 4.79 -0.44
C PHE A 185 45.63 5.37 -1.74
N LYS A 186 45.20 6.57 -2.16
CA LYS A 186 45.62 7.17 -3.43
C LYS A 186 46.91 7.96 -3.31
N ASP A 187 46.99 8.82 -2.30
CA ASP A 187 47.96 9.90 -2.22
C ASP A 187 49.03 9.60 -1.15
N GLU A 188 48.66 8.94 -0.04
CA GLU A 188 49.55 8.70 1.11
C GLU A 188 49.90 7.20 1.32
N LYS A 189 50.23 6.50 0.23
CA LYS A 189 50.49 5.04 0.28
C LYS A 189 51.59 4.62 1.24
N LYS A 190 52.67 5.41 1.36
CA LYS A 190 53.78 5.10 2.27
C LYS A 190 53.31 5.06 3.73
N LEU A 191 52.50 6.05 4.12
CA LEU A 191 51.92 6.10 5.46
C LEU A 191 50.96 4.93 5.69
N LEU A 192 50.17 4.57 4.67
CA LEU A 192 49.30 3.39 4.74
C LEU A 192 50.10 2.09 4.93
N GLU A 193 51.23 1.95 4.23
CA GLU A 193 52.16 0.80 4.37
C GLU A 193 52.77 0.74 5.78
N GLU A 194 53.20 1.86 6.35
CA GLU A 194 53.69 1.92 7.73
C GLU A 194 52.64 1.45 8.75
N PHE A 195 51.38 1.87 8.59
CA PHE A 195 50.29 1.38 9.44
C PHE A 195 50.02 -0.11 9.23
N MET A 196 50.14 -0.60 8.00
CA MET A 196 49.98 -2.03 7.69
C MET A 196 51.08 -2.89 8.35
N HIS A 197 52.33 -2.40 8.37
CA HIS A 197 53.42 -3.07 9.06
C HIS A 197 53.17 -3.13 10.57
N LYS A 198 52.86 -1.99 11.19
CA LYS A 198 52.50 -1.93 12.63
C LYS A 198 51.34 -2.84 12.98
N PHE A 199 50.34 -2.94 12.11
CA PHE A 199 49.20 -3.85 12.31
C PHE A 199 49.62 -5.32 12.29
N LYS A 200 50.48 -5.74 11.36
CA LYS A 200 50.99 -7.12 11.28
C LYS A 200 51.85 -7.48 12.47
N ASP A 201 52.68 -6.56 12.97
CA ASP A 201 53.52 -6.79 14.15
C ASP A 201 52.66 -7.04 15.40
N LEU A 202 51.45 -6.46 15.46
CA LEU A 202 50.49 -6.69 16.53
C LEU A 202 49.70 -8.01 16.41
N GLU A 203 49.68 -8.66 15.24
CA GLU A 203 49.05 -9.98 15.04
C GLU A 203 50.01 -11.15 15.31
N HIS A 204 51.32 -10.88 15.47
CA HIS A 204 52.36 -11.88 15.76
C HIS A 204 52.80 -11.91 17.24
N HIS A 205 52.05 -11.24 18.12
CA HIS A 205 52.16 -11.28 19.57
C HIS A 205 50.83 -11.70 20.19
#